data_AF-A0A1G7R4L8-F1
#
_entry.id   AF-A0A1G7R4L8-F1
#
_cell.length_a   1.000
_cell.length_b   1.000
_cell.length_c   1.000
_cell.angle_alpha   90.00
_cell.angle_beta   90.00
_cell.angle_gamma   90.00
#
_symmetry.space_group_name_H-M   'P 1'
#
loop_
_entity.id
_entity.type
_entity.pdbx_description
1 polymer ?
#
loop_
_entity_poly.entity_id
_entity_poly.type
_entity_poly.pdbx_seq_one_letter_code
_entity_poly.pdbx_strand_id
1 'polypeptide(L)'
;CGKIPFASTFAIFATGRAYEQVRNSIGYPHLNVKIAATHAGITVGEDGATHQSIEDISLMRGIPGMVVINPADAEETRQAIFAAAEHYGPVYIRLGRMAVPDIHD
;
A
#
# COMPACT_ATOMS: atom_id res chain seq x y z
N CYS A 1 -3.64 5.13 22.57
CA CYS A 1 -4.83 5.50 21.78
C CYS A 1 -5.16 4.34 20.83
N GLY A 2 -6.26 3.61 21.05
CA GLY A 2 -6.64 2.41 20.26
C GLY A 2 -7.27 2.75 18.90
N LYS A 3 -6.58 3.53 18.08
CA LYS A 3 -7.02 3.92 16.73
C LYS A 3 -6.41 3.01 15.68
N ILE A 4 -7.03 2.95 14.50
CA ILE A 4 -6.54 2.21 13.33
C ILE A 4 -6.24 3.22 12.22
N PRO A 5 -5.01 3.74 12.12
CA PRO A 5 -4.68 4.76 11.13
C PRO A 5 -4.54 4.16 9.73
N PHE A 6 -5.14 4.84 8.76
CA PHE A 6 -4.86 4.69 7.33
C PHE A 6 -4.04 5.90 6.87
N ALA A 7 -2.79 5.66 6.46
CA ALA A 7 -1.91 6.66 5.90
C ALA A 7 -1.86 6.51 4.37
N SER A 8 -2.11 7.60 3.65
CA SER A 8 -2.16 7.61 2.19
C SER A 8 -1.18 8.60 1.59
N THR A 9 -0.48 8.15 0.56
CA THR A 9 0.44 8.94 -0.28
C THR A 9 0.71 8.15 -1.57
N PHE A 10 1.64 8.59 -2.41
CA PHE A 10 2.06 7.83 -3.59
C PHE A 10 2.97 6.67 -3.18
N ALA A 11 2.91 5.56 -3.93
CA ALA A 11 3.72 4.37 -3.69
C ALA A 11 5.20 4.72 -3.51
N ILE A 12 5.77 5.53 -4.41
CA ILE A 12 7.18 5.93 -4.34
C ILE A 12 7.53 6.71 -3.06
N PHE A 13 6.60 7.48 -2.49
CA PHE A 13 6.83 8.21 -1.25
C PHE A 13 6.67 7.30 -0.03
N ALA A 14 5.67 6.39 -0.05
CA ALA A 14 5.45 5.43 1.01
C ALA A 14 6.59 4.41 1.13
N THR A 15 7.03 3.85 0.00
CA THR A 15 7.97 2.73 -0.04
C THR A 15 9.41 3.16 -0.28
N GLY A 16 9.64 4.34 -0.87
CA GLY A 16 10.97 4.91 -1.05
C GLY A 16 11.31 5.90 0.06
N ARG A 17 10.64 7.06 0.07
CA ARG A 17 10.99 8.16 0.99
C ARG A 17 10.74 7.81 2.47
N ALA A 18 9.64 7.12 2.77
CA ALA A 18 9.27 6.75 4.13
C ALA A 18 9.72 5.33 4.53
N TYR A 19 10.56 4.66 3.73
CA TYR A 19 10.85 3.23 3.89
C TYR A 19 11.41 2.89 5.27
N GLU A 20 12.36 3.67 5.77
CA GLU A 20 13.00 3.41 7.05
C GLU A 20 11.98 3.52 8.20
N GLN A 21 11.09 4.51 8.16
CA GLN A 21 10.02 4.66 9.14
C GLN A 21 9.02 3.50 9.05
N VAL A 22 8.62 3.11 7.84
CA VAL A 22 7.73 1.97 7.62
C VAL A 22 8.36 0.67 8.12
N ARG A 23 9.65 0.45 7.87
CA ARG A 23 10.36 -0.76 8.30
C ARG A 23 10.58 -0.80 9.80
N ASN A 24 11.16 0.25 10.38
CA ASN A 24 11.66 0.25 11.75
C ASN A 24 10.61 0.65 12.77
N SER A 25 9.72 1.58 12.42
CA SER A 25 8.72 2.11 13.35
C SER A 25 7.35 1.45 13.20
N ILE A 26 7.04 0.83 12.06
CA ILE A 26 5.76 0.16 11.82
C ILE A 26 5.94 -1.36 11.74
N GLY A 27 6.78 -1.84 10.83
CA GLY A 27 6.99 -3.25 10.52
C GLY A 27 7.57 -4.05 11.68
N TYR A 28 8.79 -3.70 12.12
CA TYR A 28 9.49 -4.38 13.21
C TYR A 28 8.69 -4.49 14.52
N PRO A 29 8.05 -3.42 15.01
CA PRO A 29 7.18 -3.48 16.20
C PRO A 29 5.77 -4.06 15.93
N HIS A 30 5.46 -4.46 14.69
CA HIS A 30 4.15 -4.97 14.28
C HIS A 30 2.99 -4.02 14.66
N LEU A 31 3.19 -2.71 14.48
CA LEU A 31 2.14 -1.74 14.81
C LEU A 31 0.95 -1.87 13.86
N ASN A 32 -0.24 -1.59 14.40
CA ASN A 32 -1.49 -1.70 13.68
C ASN A 32 -1.74 -0.49 12.76
N VAL A 33 -0.94 -0.36 11.69
CA VAL A 33 -0.98 0.76 10.73
C VAL A 33 -1.26 0.26 9.32
N LYS A 34 -2.14 0.95 8.60
CA LYS A 34 -2.51 0.65 7.21
C LYS A 34 -1.93 1.71 6.29
N ILE A 35 -1.17 1.30 5.29
CA ILE A 35 -0.55 2.18 4.30
C ILE A 35 -1.26 1.93 2.98
N ALA A 36 -2.15 2.85 2.59
CA ALA A 36 -2.87 2.77 1.32
C ALA A 36 -2.21 3.70 0.30
N ALA A 37 -1.33 3.14 -0.52
CA ALA A 37 -0.45 3.89 -1.40
C ALA A 37 -0.92 3.82 -2.85
N THR A 38 -1.14 4.98 -3.47
CA THR A 38 -1.66 5.11 -4.84
C THR A 38 -0.54 5.37 -5.85
N HIS A 39 -0.88 5.53 -7.13
CA HIS A 39 0.09 5.89 -8.18
C HIS A 39 1.24 4.86 -8.31
N ALA A 40 0.95 3.59 -8.04
CA ALA A 40 1.91 2.51 -8.21
C ALA A 40 2.10 2.12 -9.69
N GLY A 41 3.26 1.52 -9.99
CA GLY A 41 3.57 0.97 -11.30
C GLY A 41 3.78 2.02 -12.40
N ILE A 42 3.65 1.56 -13.64
CA ILE A 42 3.90 2.37 -14.84
C ILE A 42 2.71 3.23 -15.25
N THR A 43 1.52 2.96 -14.70
CA THR A 43 0.26 3.61 -15.05
C THR A 43 0.10 5.01 -14.44
N VAL A 44 1.17 5.57 -13.86
CA VAL A 44 1.15 6.94 -13.32
C VAL A 44 0.98 8.00 -14.42
N GLY A 45 1.41 7.71 -15.66
CA GLY A 45 1.31 8.62 -16.79
C GLY A 45 2.47 9.62 -16.86
N GLU A 46 2.14 10.90 -17.03
CA GLU A 46 3.09 11.98 -17.41
C GLU A 46 4.11 12.36 -16.33
N ASP A 47 3.88 11.99 -15.06
CA ASP A 47 4.77 12.31 -13.93
C ASP A 47 6.15 11.62 -14.05
N GLY A 48 6.27 10.65 -14.96
CA GLY A 48 7.53 10.07 -15.40
C GLY A 48 8.16 9.09 -14.40
N ALA A 49 9.37 8.63 -14.74
CA ALA A 49 10.07 7.55 -14.05
C ALA A 49 10.30 7.81 -12.55
N THR A 50 10.38 9.07 -12.13
CA THR A 50 10.57 9.44 -10.71
C THR A 50 9.33 9.17 -9.84
N HIS A 51 8.16 9.02 -10.46
CA HIS A 51 6.90 8.71 -9.78
C HIS A 51 6.43 7.27 -10.02
N GLN A 52 7.10 6.52 -10.89
CA GLN A 52 6.80 5.12 -11.17
C GLN A 52 7.42 4.23 -10.10
N SER A 53 6.60 3.75 -9.16
CA SER A 53 7.06 2.77 -8.17
C SER A 53 6.90 1.35 -8.72
N ILE A 54 8.02 0.74 -9.09
CA ILE A 54 8.11 -0.62 -9.67
C ILE A 54 8.72 -1.63 -8.70
N GLU A 55 9.27 -1.12 -7.61
CA GLU A 55 9.97 -1.83 -6.54
C GLU A 55 9.17 -1.88 -5.22
N ASP A 56 8.01 -1.22 -5.16
CA ASP A 56 7.17 -1.13 -3.95
C ASP A 56 6.81 -2.49 -3.36
N ILE A 57 6.36 -3.44 -4.18
CA ILE A 57 6.01 -4.78 -3.72
C ILE A 57 7.22 -5.50 -3.12
N SER A 58 8.40 -5.42 -3.76
CA SER A 58 9.58 -6.12 -3.26
C SER A 58 10.08 -5.53 -1.94
N LEU A 59 10.06 -4.20 -1.82
CA LEU A 59 10.41 -3.49 -0.59
C LEU A 59 9.46 -3.85 0.56
N MET A 60 8.14 -3.77 0.34
CA MET A 60 7.16 -4.05 1.39
C MET A 60 7.15 -5.53 1.79
N ARG A 61 7.32 -6.46 0.84
CA ARG A 61 7.46 -7.90 1.14
C ARG A 61 8.75 -8.24 1.90
N GLY A 62 9.77 -7.39 1.82
CA GLY A 62 11.02 -7.56 2.57
C GLY A 62 10.90 -7.26 4.07
N ILE A 63 9.78 -6.67 4.52
CA ILE A 63 9.55 -6.32 5.93
C ILE A 63 8.83 -7.48 6.62
N PRO A 64 9.43 -8.11 7.66
CA PRO A 64 8.79 -9.21 8.38
C PRO A 64 7.42 -8.81 8.97
N GLY A 65 6.40 -9.64 8.73
CA GLY A 65 5.04 -9.41 9.22
C GLY A 65 4.23 -8.35 8.49
N MET A 66 4.77 -7.71 7.44
CA MET A 66 3.99 -6.83 6.56
C MET A 66 3.05 -7.65 5.67
N VAL A 67 1.75 -7.38 5.76
CA VAL A 67 0.78 -7.88 4.78
C VAL A 67 0.80 -6.97 3.56
N VAL A 68 0.86 -7.55 2.36
CA VAL A 68 0.89 -6.82 1.10
C VAL A 68 -0.33 -7.23 0.28
N ILE A 69 -1.20 -6.27 -0.04
CA ILE A 69 -2.42 -6.46 -0.83
C ILE A 69 -2.33 -5.61 -2.11
N ASN A 70 -2.66 -6.20 -3.26
CA ASN A 70 -2.73 -5.52 -4.55
C ASN A 70 -4.06 -5.91 -5.23
N PRO A 71 -5.17 -5.19 -4.93
CA PRO A 71 -6.47 -5.47 -5.53
C PRO A 71 -6.46 -5.24 -7.04
N ALA A 72 -7.28 -6.00 -7.76
CA ALA A 72 -7.40 -5.96 -9.22
C ALA A 72 -8.37 -4.88 -9.72
N ASP A 73 -9.43 -4.58 -8.96
CA ASP A 73 -10.52 -3.68 -9.36
C ASP A 73 -11.13 -2.91 -8.17
N ALA A 74 -12.25 -2.22 -8.42
CA ALA A 74 -12.92 -1.39 -7.42
C ALA A 74 -13.55 -2.22 -6.29
N GLU A 75 -14.19 -3.35 -6.61
CA GLU A 75 -14.88 -4.18 -5.62
C GLU A 75 -13.87 -4.93 -4.72
N GLU A 76 -12.81 -5.51 -5.29
CA GLU A 76 -11.75 -6.11 -4.50
C GLU A 76 -11.02 -5.06 -3.66
N THR A 77 -10.85 -3.84 -4.18
CA THR A 77 -10.29 -2.72 -3.38
C THR A 77 -11.17 -2.42 -2.18
N ARG A 78 -12.49 -2.34 -2.37
CA ARG A 78 -13.46 -2.11 -1.28
C ARG A 78 -13.33 -3.19 -0.20
N GLN A 79 -13.33 -4.46 -0.60
CA GLN A 79 -13.19 -5.59 0.32
C GLN A 79 -11.82 -5.59 1.03
N ALA A 80 -10.74 -5.31 0.30
CA ALA A 80 -9.38 -5.23 0.85
C ALA A 80 -9.25 -4.16 1.94
N ILE A 81 -9.89 -2.99 1.78
CA ILE A 81 -9.89 -1.92 2.79
C ILE A 81 -10.58 -2.39 4.08
N PHE A 82 -11.74 -3.03 3.98
CA PHE A 82 -12.44 -3.56 5.16
C PHE A 82 -11.65 -4.68 5.83
N ALA A 83 -11.12 -5.63 5.07
CA ALA A 83 -10.27 -6.70 5.60
C ALA A 83 -9.01 -6.14 6.29
N ALA A 84 -8.37 -5.11 5.72
CA ALA A 84 -7.21 -4.47 6.34
C ALA A 84 -7.55 -3.73 7.64
N ALA A 85 -8.75 -3.16 7.75
CA ALA A 85 -9.24 -2.52 8.96
C ALA A 85 -9.48 -3.54 10.10
N GLU A 86 -9.91 -4.75 9.77
CA GLU A 86 -10.13 -5.84 10.74
C GLU A 86 -8.83 -6.58 11.12
N HIS A 87 -7.83 -6.57 10.24
CA HIS A 87 -6.53 -7.19 10.51
C HIS A 87 -5.74 -6.42 11.57
N TYR A 88 -5.15 -7.10 12.57
CA TYR A 88 -4.19 -6.49 13.48
C TYR A 88 -2.76 -6.65 12.96
N GLY A 89 -2.10 -5.53 12.69
CA GLY A 89 -0.71 -5.50 12.21
C GLY A 89 -0.52 -4.57 11.01
N PRO A 90 0.71 -4.50 10.48
CA PRO A 90 1.05 -3.60 9.39
C PRO A 90 0.55 -4.14 8.04
N VAL A 91 -0.16 -3.29 7.29
CA VAL A 91 -0.71 -3.65 5.98
C VAL A 91 -0.32 -2.59 4.95
N TYR A 92 0.24 -3.01 3.83
CA TYR A 92 0.45 -2.20 2.64
C TYR A 92 -0.57 -2.57 1.56
N ILE A 93 -1.31 -1.58 1.07
CA ILE A 93 -2.33 -1.72 0.04
C ILE A 93 -1.89 -0.90 -1.17
N ARG A 94 -1.60 -1.60 -2.27
CA ARG A 94 -1.10 -1.03 -3.52
C ARG A 94 -2.26 -0.63 -4.42
N LEU A 95 -2.34 0.65 -4.78
CA LEU A 95 -3.42 1.21 -5.58
C LEU A 95 -2.90 1.90 -6.85
N GLY A 96 -3.68 1.81 -7.93
CA GLY A 96 -3.41 2.47 -9.20
C GLY A 96 -3.90 3.93 -9.27
N ARG A 97 -3.55 4.63 -10.35
CA ARG A 97 -4.10 5.95 -10.72
C ARG A 97 -5.23 5.83 -11.74
N MET A 98 -5.02 5.01 -12.77
CA MET A 98 -5.96 4.88 -13.89
C MET A 98 -7.11 3.94 -13.55
N ALA A 99 -8.25 4.16 -14.21
CA ALA A 99 -9.36 3.22 -14.19
C ALA A 99 -8.92 1.87 -14.78
N VAL A 100 -9.48 0.81 -14.21
CA VAL A 100 -9.26 -0.59 -14.62
C VAL A 100 -10.63 -1.24 -14.85
N PRO A 101 -10.72 -2.29 -15.66
CA PRO A 101 -11.96 -3.04 -15.82
C PRO A 101 -12.43 -3.64 -14.48
N ASP A 102 -13.73 -3.75 -14.30
CA ASP A 102 -14.32 -4.52 -13.20
C ASP A 102 -14.17 -6.02 -13.50
N ILE A 103 -13.63 -6.77 -12.55
CA ILE A 103 -13.36 -8.21 -12.64
C ILE A 103 -14.27 -9.01 -11.68
N HIS A 104 -14.69 -8.37 -10.58
CA HIS A 104 -15.55 -8.92 -9.54
C HIS A 104 -16.90 -8.19 -9.49
N ASP A 105 -17.93 -8.93 -9.07
CA ASP A 105 -19.32 -8.48 -8.89
C ASP A 105 -19.65 -8.15 -7.43
#